data_AF-A0A7C5J4A0-F1
#
_entry.id   AF-A0A7C5J4A0-F1
#
_cell.length_a   1.000
_cell.length_b   1.000
_cell.length_c   1.000
_cell.angle_alpha   90.00
_cell.angle_beta   90.00
_cell.angle_gamma   90.00
#
_symmetry.space_group_name_H-M   'P 1'
#
loop_
_entity.id
_entity.type
_entity.pdbx_description
1 polymer ?
#
loop_
_entity_poly.entity_id
_entity_poly.type
_entity_poly.pdbx_seq_one_letter_code
_entity_poly.pdbx_strand_id
1 'polypeptide(L)'
;MRAIVLPTAVVLALALSACGSQTKIEECNALVGVINKGVDKVQKGTTAAPDGGPAVDELRALADELDNVAKETAAVKLTLPELQKFGEDYQAMATEVAASARE
;
A
#
# COMPACT_ATOMS: atom_id res chain seq x y z
N MET A 1 -30.48 37.94 -35.87
CA MET A 1 -30.13 36.74 -35.09
C MET A 1 -28.75 36.95 -34.51
N ARG A 2 -28.63 37.14 -33.19
CA ARG A 2 -27.34 37.32 -32.49
C ARG A 2 -26.80 35.93 -32.15
N ALA A 3 -25.70 35.53 -32.78
CA ALA A 3 -25.00 34.30 -32.45
C ALA A 3 -24.36 34.46 -31.07
N ILE A 4 -24.84 33.69 -30.10
CA ILE A 4 -24.24 33.57 -28.76
C ILE A 4 -23.03 32.66 -28.93
N VAL A 5 -21.83 33.25 -28.90
CA VAL A 5 -20.56 32.53 -28.88
C VAL A 5 -20.40 31.96 -27.47
N LEU A 6 -20.78 30.68 -27.29
CA LEU A 6 -20.56 29.92 -26.06
C LEU A 6 -19.04 29.73 -25.86
N PRO A 7 -18.45 30.07 -24.70
CA PRO A 7 -17.02 29.94 -24.50
C PRO A 7 -16.65 28.45 -24.35
N THR A 8 -15.98 27.91 -25.36
CA THR A 8 -15.43 26.54 -25.44
C THR A 8 -14.40 26.21 -24.34
N ALA A 9 -14.05 27.17 -23.47
CA ALA A 9 -13.03 26.98 -22.44
C ALA A 9 -13.53 26.25 -21.17
N VAL A 10 -14.84 26.23 -20.89
CA VAL A 10 -15.38 25.66 -19.64
C VAL A 10 -15.48 24.12 -19.69
N VAL A 11 -15.60 23.54 -20.88
CA VAL A 11 -15.74 22.08 -21.04
C VAL A 11 -14.42 21.33 -20.78
N LEU A 12 -13.27 21.97 -20.99
CA LEU A 12 -11.96 21.33 -20.82
C LEU A 12 -11.53 21.23 -19.34
N ALA A 13 -12.03 22.12 -18.47
CA ALA A 13 -11.69 22.12 -17.04
C ALA A 13 -12.35 20.98 -16.24
N LEU A 14 -13.48 20.44 -16.72
CA LEU A 14 -14.20 19.34 -16.06
C LEU A 14 -13.64 17.95 -16.43
N ALA A 15 -12.83 17.84 -17.49
CA ALA A 15 -12.21 16.58 -17.90
C ALA A 15 -10.96 16.23 -17.06
N LEU A 16 -10.30 17.22 -16.46
CA LEU A 16 -9.07 17.03 -15.67
C LEU A 16 -9.33 16.48 -14.26
N SER A 17 -10.51 16.72 -13.69
CA SER A 17 -10.89 16.26 -12.35
C SER A 17 -11.42 14.82 -12.31
N ALA A 18 -11.77 14.23 -13.46
CA ALA A 18 -12.25 12.85 -13.53
C ALA A 18 -11.13 11.80 -13.62
N CYS A 19 -9.94 12.17 -14.11
CA CYS A 19 -8.80 11.25 -14.17
C CYS A 19 -8.14 11.03 -12.80
N GLY A 20 -8.07 12.05 -11.95
CA GLY A 20 -7.36 11.96 -10.66
C GLY A 20 -8.02 11.02 -9.63
N SER A 21 -9.35 10.93 -9.63
CA SER A 21 -10.07 10.03 -8.73
C SER A 21 -9.92 8.56 -9.12
N GLN A 22 -9.93 8.26 -10.43
CA GLN A 22 -9.77 6.91 -10.93
C GLN A 22 -8.35 6.39 -10.69
N THR A 23 -7.32 7.18 -11.01
CA THR A 23 -5.92 6.83 -10.70
C THR A 23 -5.71 6.59 -9.22
N LYS A 24 -6.31 7.44 -8.36
CA LYS A 24 -6.24 7.25 -6.91
C LYS A 24 -6.85 5.93 -6.46
N ILE A 25 -8.02 5.57 -6.98
CA ILE A 25 -8.69 4.31 -6.64
C ILE A 25 -7.83 3.12 -7.08
N GLU A 26 -7.29 3.16 -8.29
CA GLU A 26 -6.47 2.09 -8.85
C GLU A 26 -5.18 1.89 -8.03
N GLU A 27 -4.44 2.96 -7.78
CA GLU A 27 -3.20 2.91 -7.00
C GLU A 27 -3.44 2.51 -5.54
N CYS A 28 -4.51 3.02 -4.92
CA CYS A 28 -4.90 2.66 -3.56
C CYS A 28 -5.24 1.16 -3.46
N ASN A 29 -6.04 0.64 -4.41
CA ASN A 29 -6.41 -0.78 -4.45
C ASN A 29 -5.18 -1.67 -4.67
N ALA A 30 -4.22 -1.24 -5.50
CA ALA A 30 -2.97 -1.97 -5.69
C ALA A 30 -2.15 -2.03 -4.39
N LEU A 31 -2.00 -0.91 -3.70
CA LEU A 31 -1.29 -0.81 -2.42
C LEU A 31 -1.95 -1.68 -1.34
N VAL A 32 -3.27 -1.55 -1.16
CA VAL A 32 -4.06 -2.34 -0.21
C VAL A 32 -3.99 -3.83 -0.54
N GLY A 33 -3.99 -4.20 -1.83
CA GLY A 33 -3.86 -5.58 -2.27
C GLY A 33 -2.57 -6.24 -1.81
N VAL A 34 -1.44 -5.54 -1.91
CA VAL A 34 -0.15 -6.02 -1.40
C VAL A 34 -0.16 -6.13 0.12
N ILE A 35 -0.64 -5.09 0.81
CA ILE A 35 -0.71 -5.06 2.28
C ILE A 35 -1.54 -6.22 2.83
N ASN A 36 -2.76 -6.42 2.29
CA ASN A 36 -3.66 -7.48 2.74
C ASN A 36 -3.05 -8.87 2.50
N LYS A 37 -2.43 -9.08 1.33
CA LYS A 37 -1.72 -10.33 1.03
C LYS A 37 -0.57 -10.56 2.01
N GLY A 38 0.16 -9.51 2.37
CA GLY A 38 1.22 -9.56 3.37
C GLY A 38 0.71 -9.97 4.75
N VAL A 39 -0.37 -9.31 5.21
CA VAL A 39 -1.03 -9.64 6.49
C VAL A 39 -1.52 -11.09 6.51
N ASP A 40 -2.12 -11.58 5.43
CA ASP A 40 -2.59 -12.97 5.34
C ASP A 40 -1.45 -13.98 5.46
N LYS A 41 -0.28 -13.70 4.86
CA LYS A 41 0.89 -14.58 4.97
C LYS A 41 1.47 -14.56 6.38
N VAL A 42 1.59 -13.37 6.98
CA VAL A 42 2.01 -13.20 8.37
C VAL A 42 1.12 -14.02 9.31
N GLN A 43 -0.20 -13.88 9.20
CA GLN A 43 -1.16 -14.62 10.02
C GLN A 43 -1.05 -16.13 9.87
N LYS A 44 -0.77 -16.63 8.65
CA LYS A 44 -0.59 -18.07 8.40
C LYS A 44 0.75 -18.60 8.91
N GLY A 45 1.79 -17.76 8.92
CA GLY A 45 3.14 -18.12 9.40
C GLY A 45 3.27 -18.12 10.92
N THR A 46 2.42 -17.39 11.63
CA THR A 46 2.41 -17.33 13.10
C THR A 46 1.38 -18.30 13.68
N THR A 47 1.75 -19.57 13.87
CA THR A 47 0.98 -20.50 14.70
C THR A 47 1.47 -20.43 16.13
N ALA A 48 0.61 -20.11 17.10
CA ALA A 48 1.01 -20.09 18.50
C ALA A 48 1.48 -21.50 18.93
N ALA A 49 2.73 -21.61 19.41
CA ALA A 49 3.20 -22.81 20.07
C ALA A 49 2.35 -23.09 21.33
N PRO A 50 2.19 -24.37 21.74
CA PRO A 50 1.35 -24.76 22.88
C PRO A 50 1.72 -24.06 24.20
N ASP A 51 2.91 -23.47 24.28
CA ASP A 51 3.52 -22.94 25.49
C ASP A 51 3.35 -21.40 25.61
N GLY A 52 2.59 -20.76 24.70
CA GLY A 52 2.10 -19.39 24.88
C GLY A 52 2.96 -18.26 24.30
N GLY A 53 3.99 -18.57 23.51
CA GLY A 53 4.76 -17.58 22.75
C GLY A 53 5.28 -18.15 21.44
N PRO A 54 5.51 -17.33 20.42
CA PRO A 54 6.13 -17.79 19.18
C PRO A 54 7.55 -18.29 19.47
N ALA A 55 7.93 -19.42 18.88
CA ALA A 55 9.29 -19.92 18.92
C ALA A 55 10.23 -18.90 18.23
N VAL A 56 11.51 -18.86 18.63
CA VAL A 56 12.51 -17.94 18.02
C VAL A 56 12.55 -18.06 16.49
N ASP A 57 12.38 -19.27 15.96
CA ASP A 57 12.35 -19.49 14.51
C ASP A 57 11.06 -18.97 13.84
N GLU A 58 9.93 -18.93 14.56
CA GLU A 58 8.69 -18.31 14.09
C GLU A 58 8.82 -16.78 14.06
N LEU A 59 9.51 -16.19 15.04
CA LEU A 59 9.82 -14.75 15.04
C LEU A 59 10.75 -14.35 13.88
N ARG A 60 11.76 -15.18 13.58
CA ARG A 60 12.61 -14.97 12.39
C ARG A 60 11.82 -15.10 11.08
N ALA A 61 10.96 -16.12 10.98
CA ALA A 61 10.10 -16.30 9.81
C ALA A 61 9.13 -15.11 9.63
N LEU A 62 8.58 -14.60 10.73
CA LEU A 62 7.76 -13.39 10.75
C LEU A 62 8.55 -12.17 10.23
N ALA A 63 9.79 -11.99 10.69
CA ALA A 63 10.64 -10.90 10.24
C ALA A 63 10.93 -10.97 8.72
N ASP A 64 11.22 -12.17 8.21
CA ASP A 64 11.46 -12.37 6.78
C ASP A 64 10.22 -12.09 5.93
N GLU A 65 9.04 -12.47 6.42
CA GLU A 65 7.80 -12.13 5.72
C GLU A 65 7.54 -10.62 5.74
N LEU A 66 7.74 -9.94 6.86
CA LEU A 66 7.58 -8.49 6.96
C LEU A 66 8.55 -7.71 6.04
N ASP A 67 9.81 -8.15 5.93
CA ASP A 67 10.75 -7.61 4.94
C ASP A 67 10.28 -7.84 3.51
N ASN A 68 9.68 -9.00 3.23
CA ASN A 68 9.10 -9.27 1.91
C ASN A 68 7.89 -8.38 1.64
N VAL A 69 7.04 -8.13 2.63
CA VAL A 69 5.93 -7.18 2.49
C VAL A 69 6.46 -5.78 2.21
N ALA A 70 7.48 -5.31 2.93
CA ALA A 70 8.10 -4.01 2.65
C ALA A 70 8.61 -3.91 1.20
N LYS A 71 9.30 -4.95 0.70
CA LYS A 71 9.75 -5.02 -0.70
C LYS A 71 8.60 -5.04 -1.70
N GLU A 72 7.55 -5.83 -1.45
CA GLU A 72 6.37 -5.89 -2.32
C GLU A 72 5.65 -4.52 -2.34
N THR A 73 5.56 -3.82 -1.20
CA THR A 73 4.98 -2.47 -1.11
C THR A 73 5.81 -1.45 -1.89
N ALA A 74 7.15 -1.50 -1.79
CA ALA A 74 8.06 -0.64 -2.54
C ALA A 74 7.93 -0.81 -4.07
N ALA A 75 7.52 -1.98 -4.52
CA ALA A 75 7.36 -2.30 -5.93
C ALA A 75 6.03 -1.78 -6.53
N VAL A 76 5.08 -1.31 -5.70
CA VAL A 76 3.83 -0.74 -6.18
C VAL A 76 4.13 0.61 -6.83
N LYS A 77 3.74 0.76 -8.10
CA LYS A 77 3.88 2.04 -8.80
C LYS A 77 2.83 3.02 -8.29
N LEU A 78 3.27 3.98 -7.49
CA LEU A 78 2.44 5.04 -6.94
C LEU A 78 2.90 6.38 -7.54
N THR A 79 1.99 7.12 -8.12
CA THR A 79 2.26 8.44 -8.71
C THR A 79 1.67 9.57 -7.87
N LEU A 80 0.68 9.26 -7.04
CA LEU A 80 0.08 10.22 -6.13
C LEU A 80 0.95 10.42 -4.89
N PRO A 81 1.35 11.66 -4.56
CA PRO A 81 2.24 11.94 -3.42
C PRO A 81 1.71 11.39 -2.09
N GLU A 82 0.40 11.45 -1.86
CA GLU A 82 -0.17 10.89 -0.64
C GLU A 82 -0.03 9.37 -0.55
N LEU A 83 -0.16 8.67 -1.68
CA LEU A 83 -0.03 7.21 -1.72
C LEU A 83 1.43 6.78 -1.63
N GLN A 84 2.35 7.53 -2.26
CA GLN A 84 3.79 7.33 -2.09
C GLN A 84 4.18 7.42 -0.61
N LYS A 85 3.72 8.46 0.09
CA LYS A 85 3.96 8.61 1.52
C LYS A 85 3.38 7.43 2.33
N PHE A 86 2.14 7.02 2.05
CA PHE A 86 1.56 5.85 2.73
C PHE A 86 2.36 4.57 2.47
N GLY A 87 2.84 4.36 1.25
CA GLY A 87 3.70 3.23 0.90
C GLY A 87 5.03 3.27 1.65
N GLU A 88 5.66 4.43 1.77
CA GLU A 88 6.91 4.63 2.53
C GLU A 88 6.70 4.41 4.04
N ASP A 89 5.66 5.00 4.62
CA ASP A 89 5.33 4.86 6.04
C ASP A 89 5.05 3.38 6.39
N TYR A 90 4.37 2.65 5.50
CA TYR A 90 4.11 1.21 5.68
C TYR A 90 5.38 0.37 5.56
N GLN A 91 6.27 0.68 4.60
CA GLN A 91 7.57 0.01 4.46
C GLN A 91 8.43 0.18 5.71
N ALA A 92 8.48 1.40 6.26
CA ALA A 92 9.21 1.70 7.48
C ALA A 92 8.67 0.87 8.66
N MET A 93 7.35 0.89 8.86
CA MET A 93 6.70 0.08 9.89
C MET A 93 7.01 -1.41 9.74
N ALA A 94 6.86 -1.99 8.54
CA ALA A 94 7.13 -3.40 8.31
C ALA A 94 8.59 -3.76 8.61
N THR A 95 9.54 -2.91 8.20
CA THR A 95 10.97 -3.11 8.45
C THR A 95 11.32 -2.98 9.94
N GLU A 96 10.72 -2.02 10.65
CA GLU A 96 10.92 -1.86 12.10
C GLU A 96 10.40 -3.07 12.87
N VAL A 97 9.20 -3.57 12.55
CA VAL A 97 8.66 -4.78 13.19
C VAL A 97 9.52 -6.00 12.83
N ALA A 98 10.01 -6.10 11.59
CA ALA A 98 10.93 -7.16 11.20
C ALA A 98 12.25 -7.13 11.99
N ALA A 99 12.82 -5.94 12.22
CA ALA A 99 14.00 -5.78 13.04
C ALA A 99 13.74 -6.22 14.48
N SER A 100 12.64 -5.76 15.09
CA SER A 100 12.25 -6.15 16.45
C SER A 100 11.96 -7.64 16.60
N ALA A 101 11.45 -8.31 15.55
CA ALA A 101 11.19 -9.75 15.58
C ALA A 101 12.48 -10.60 15.43
N ARG A 102 13.62 -10.01 15.06
CA ARG A 102 14.90 -10.72 14.94
C ARG A 102 15.74 -10.68 16.21
N GLU A 103 15.55 -9.65 17.03
CA GLU A 103 16.23 -9.46 18.32
C GLU A 103 15.71 -10.44 19.38
#